data_AF-A0AAX3WFZ4-F1
#
_entry.id   AF-A0AAX3WFZ4-F1
#
_cell.length_a   1.000
_cell.length_b   1.000
_cell.length_c   1.000
_cell.angle_alpha   90.00
_cell.angle_beta   90.00
_cell.angle_gamma   90.00
#
_symmetry.space_group_name_H-M   'P 1'
#
loop_
_entity.id
_entity.type
_entity.pdbx_description
1 polymer ?
#
loop_
_entity_poly.entity_id
_entity_poly.type
_entity_poly.pdbx_seq_one_letter_code
_entity_poly.pdbx_strand_id
1 'polypeptide(L)'
;MSSLAATHPDPCGAHCETADALRTLRNLLEAAANEAARIRAGAALGNADRFQVNEAVDLGRDALALAAILGAVPAAATDADPSFTADSREAA
;
A
#
# COMPACT_ATOMS: atom_id res chain seq x y z
N MET A 1 39.34 -11.39 -24.04
CA MET A 1 38.88 -10.62 -22.87
C MET A 1 37.78 -9.68 -23.31
N SER A 2 36.74 -9.55 -22.50
CA SER A 2 35.59 -8.65 -22.61
C SER A 2 34.48 -9.05 -23.60
N SER A 3 33.53 -9.83 -23.09
CA SER A 3 32.13 -9.75 -23.54
C SER A 3 31.46 -8.71 -22.66
N LEU A 4 31.12 -7.55 -23.22
CA LEU A 4 30.18 -6.61 -22.58
C LEU A 4 28.82 -7.32 -22.50
N ALA A 5 28.48 -7.85 -21.33
CA ALA A 5 27.10 -8.17 -21.04
C ALA A 5 26.35 -6.83 -21.00
N ALA A 6 25.51 -6.58 -22.02
CA ALA A 6 24.56 -5.49 -22.00
C ALA A 6 23.75 -5.61 -20.70
N THR A 7 23.90 -4.63 -19.82
CA THR A 7 23.09 -4.47 -18.62
C THR A 7 21.63 -4.41 -19.07
N HIS A 8 20.90 -5.50 -18.89
CA HIS A 8 19.46 -5.51 -19.13
C HIS A 8 18.86 -4.45 -18.18
N PRO A 9 18.17 -3.41 -18.68
CA PRO A 9 17.46 -2.51 -17.79
C PRO A 9 16.42 -3.38 -17.08
N ASP A 10 16.54 -3.47 -15.75
CA ASP A 10 15.63 -4.24 -14.93
C ASP A 10 14.24 -3.59 -15.08
N PRO A 11 13.30 -4.19 -15.84
CA PRO A 11 12.02 -3.55 -16.13
C PRO A 11 11.18 -3.41 -14.86
N CYS A 12 11.57 -4.08 -13.78
CA CYS A 12 10.86 -4.12 -12.52
C CYS A 12 11.18 -2.94 -11.59
N GLY A 13 12.31 -2.23 -11.74
CA GLY A 13 12.75 -1.23 -10.76
C GLY A 13 11.72 -0.13 -10.46
N ALA A 14 11.16 0.49 -11.49
CA ALA A 14 10.17 1.56 -11.32
C ALA A 14 8.76 1.06 -10.97
N HIS A 15 8.41 -0.16 -11.40
CA HIS A 15 7.12 -0.76 -11.12
C HIS A 15 7.03 -1.27 -9.66
N CYS A 16 8.12 -1.79 -9.11
CA CYS A 16 8.22 -2.21 -7.72
C CYS A 16 8.12 -1.02 -6.75
N GLU A 17 8.80 0.10 -7.03
CA GLU A 17 8.70 1.31 -6.21
C GLU A 17 7.25 1.85 -6.16
N THR A 18 6.53 1.78 -7.28
CA THR A 18 5.12 2.17 -7.35
C THR A 18 4.22 1.21 -6.58
N ALA A 19 4.45 -0.10 -6.67
CA ALA A 19 3.72 -1.12 -5.92
C ALA A 19 3.91 -0.95 -4.40
N ASP A 20 5.15 -0.70 -3.97
CA ASP A 20 5.50 -0.49 -2.56
C ASP A 20 4.92 0.80 -2.00
N ALA A 21 4.91 1.88 -2.79
CA ALA A 21 4.24 3.13 -2.43
C ALA A 21 2.72 2.93 -2.28
N LEU A 22 2.08 2.19 -3.19
CA LEU A 22 0.65 1.87 -3.11
C LEU A 22 0.33 1.01 -1.88
N ARG A 23 1.19 0.03 -1.56
CA ARG A 23 1.04 -0.79 -0.34
C ARG A 23 1.20 0.04 0.93
N THR A 24 2.20 0.91 0.97
CA THR A 24 2.44 1.85 2.07
C THR A 24 1.23 2.76 2.28
N LEU A 25 0.69 3.31 1.19
CA LEU A 25 -0.48 4.18 1.25
C LEU A 25 -1.72 3.44 1.76
N ARG A 26 -1.96 2.19 1.32
CA ARG A 26 -3.05 1.35 1.85
C ARG A 26 -2.92 1.13 3.36
N ASN A 27 -1.72 0.82 3.85
CA ASN A 27 -1.46 0.62 5.28
C ASN A 27 -1.71 1.90 6.08
N LEU A 28 -1.31 3.07 5.56
CA LEU A 28 -1.56 4.36 6.21
C LEU A 28 -3.06 4.69 6.29
N LEU A 29 -3.82 4.39 5.23
CA LEU A 29 -5.27 4.59 5.21
C LEU A 29 -5.99 3.67 6.20
N GLU A 30 -5.55 2.41 6.32
CA GLU A 30 -6.05 1.49 7.34
C GLU A 30 -5.76 2.01 8.75
N ALA A 31 -4.54 2.50 9.00
CA ALA A 31 -4.16 3.09 10.28
C ALA A 31 -5.03 4.32 10.62
N ALA A 32 -5.30 5.19 9.64
CA ALA A 32 -6.16 6.36 9.81
C ALA A 32 -7.62 5.96 10.14
N ALA A 33 -8.16 4.97 9.43
CA ALA A 33 -9.50 4.44 9.70
C ALA A 33 -9.61 3.81 11.10
N ASN A 34 -8.57 3.08 11.53
CA ASN A 34 -8.49 2.49 12.85
C ASN A 34 -8.41 3.56 13.96
N GLU A 35 -7.61 4.61 13.76
CA GLU A 35 -7.51 5.70 14.74
C GLU A 35 -8.82 6.50 14.85
N ALA A 36 -9.46 6.79 13.72
CA ALA A 36 -10.81 7.37 13.69
C ALA A 36 -11.81 6.50 14.48
N ALA A 37 -11.77 5.18 14.32
CA ALA A 37 -12.62 4.28 15.09
C ALA A 37 -12.31 4.32 16.59
N ARG A 38 -11.04 4.38 16.98
CA ARG A 38 -10.61 4.49 18.39
C ARG A 38 -11.12 5.78 19.05
N ILE A 39 -10.99 6.92 18.37
CA ILE A 39 -11.48 8.21 18.89
C ILE A 39 -13.00 8.15 19.11
N ARG A 40 -13.75 7.62 18.14
CA ARG A 40 -15.21 7.47 18.27
C ARG A 40 -15.61 6.53 19.41
N ALA A 41 -14.87 5.44 19.61
CA ALA A 41 -15.10 4.55 20.75
C ALA A 41 -14.76 5.23 22.08
N GLY A 42 -13.69 6.02 22.13
CA GLY A 42 -13.30 6.82 23.30
C GLY A 42 -14.34 7.88 23.69
N ALA A 43 -15.07 8.43 22.72
CA ALA A 43 -16.14 9.38 22.97
C ALA A 43 -17.31 8.78 23.78
N ALA A 44 -17.65 7.51 23.55
CA ALA A 44 -18.66 6.82 24.36
C ALA A 44 -18.25 6.67 25.83
N LEU A 45 -16.95 6.77 26.11
CA LEU A 45 -16.36 6.74 27.45
C LEU A 45 -16.11 8.14 28.03
N GLY A 46 -16.45 9.21 27.30
CA GLY A 46 -16.19 10.60 27.70
C GLY A 46 -14.76 11.08 27.51
N ASN A 47 -13.92 10.32 26.79
CA ASN A 47 -12.49 10.63 26.58
C ASN A 47 -12.22 11.49 25.34
N ALA A 48 -13.25 11.82 24.56
CA ALA A 48 -13.14 12.66 23.38
C ALA A 48 -14.32 13.64 23.32
N ASP A 49 -14.05 14.87 22.92
CA ASP A 49 -15.07 15.89 22.75
C ASP A 49 -15.79 15.76 21.39
N ARG A 50 -16.88 16.53 21.23
CA ARG A 50 -17.71 16.49 20.01
C ARG A 50 -16.94 16.91 18.76
N PHE A 51 -15.98 17.80 18.88
CA PHE A 51 -15.17 18.26 17.75
C PHE A 51 -14.23 17.13 17.29
N GLN A 52 -13.51 16.49 18.21
CA GLN A 52 -12.66 15.33 17.93
C GLN A 52 -13.44 14.17 17.30
N VAL A 53 -14.68 13.94 17.73
CA VAL A 53 -15.55 12.93 17.12
C VAL A 53 -15.91 13.28 15.67
N ASN A 54 -16.23 14.53 15.39
CA ASN A 54 -16.55 14.96 14.03
C ASN A 54 -15.34 14.82 13.10
N GLU A 55 -14.16 15.26 13.55
CA GLU A 55 -12.91 15.07 12.79
C GLU A 55 -12.62 13.59 12.56
N ALA A 56 -12.82 12.73 13.56
CA ALA A 56 -12.66 11.28 13.40
C ALA A 56 -13.66 10.67 12.41
N VAL A 57 -14.90 11.14 12.36
CA VAL A 57 -15.89 10.69 11.37
C VAL A 57 -15.44 11.07 9.95
N ASP A 58 -15.00 12.31 9.76
CA ASP A 58 -14.56 12.79 8.46
C ASP A 58 -13.27 12.08 8.00
N LEU A 59 -12.28 11.94 8.89
CA LEU A 59 -11.06 11.18 8.63
C LEU A 59 -11.36 9.73 8.22
N GLY A 60 -12.27 9.06 8.95
CA GLY A 60 -12.66 7.69 8.62
C GLY A 60 -13.37 7.58 7.27
N ARG A 61 -14.20 8.56 6.90
CA ARG A 61 -14.87 8.61 5.60
C ARG A 61 -13.86 8.81 4.47
N ASP A 62 -12.93 9.74 4.62
CA ASP A 62 -11.92 10.06 3.62
C ASP A 62 -10.94 8.89 3.43
N ALA A 63 -10.53 8.25 4.53
CA ALA A 63 -9.65 7.08 4.47
C ALA A 63 -10.28 5.93 3.67
N LEU A 64 -11.57 5.64 3.90
CA LEU A 64 -12.31 4.61 3.17
C LEU A 64 -12.50 4.98 1.69
N ALA A 65 -12.80 6.25 1.39
CA ALA A 65 -12.93 6.71 0.02
C ALA A 65 -11.62 6.57 -0.77
N LEU A 66 -10.50 6.97 -0.18
CA LEU A 66 -9.18 6.82 -0.78
C LEU A 66 -8.78 5.35 -0.94
N ALA A 67 -9.07 4.50 0.06
CA ALA A 67 -8.80 3.07 -0.03
C ALA A 67 -9.59 2.42 -1.18
N ALA A 68 -10.85 2.82 -1.40
CA ALA A 68 -11.65 2.34 -2.52
C ALA A 68 -11.07 2.75 -3.88
N ILE A 69 -10.59 4.00 -4.01
CA ILE A 69 -9.91 4.49 -5.23
C ILE A 69 -8.65 3.67 -5.50
N LEU A 70 -7.84 3.41 -4.48
CA LEU A 70 -6.62 2.60 -4.61
C LEU A 70 -6.91 1.11 -4.87
N GLY A 71 -8.04 0.60 -4.42
CA GLY A 71 -8.51 -0.76 -4.71
C GLY A 71 -8.97 -0.94 -6.15
N ALA A 72 -9.40 0.14 -6.82
CA ALA A 72 -9.77 0.15 -8.22
C ALA A 72 -8.56 0.26 -9.18
N VAL A 73 -7.36 0.55 -8.67
CA VAL A 73 -6.12 0.55 -9.46
C VAL A 73 -5.80 -0.91 -9.88
N PRO A 74 -5.69 -1.21 -11.18
CA PRO A 74 -5.50 -2.58 -11.67
C PRO A 74 -4.28 -3.27 -11.05
N ALA A 75 -4.46 -4.53 -10.64
CA ALA A 75 -3.45 -5.36 -9.96
C ALA A 75 -2.13 -5.54 -10.73
N ALA A 76 -2.11 -5.24 -12.04
CA ALA A 76 -0.91 -5.25 -12.87
C ALA A 76 0.19 -4.26 -12.42
N ALA A 77 -0.13 -3.28 -11.57
CA ALA A 77 0.86 -2.40 -10.92
C ALA A 77 1.34 -2.90 -9.55
N THR A 78 0.75 -3.97 -9.01
CA THR A 78 1.01 -4.48 -7.65
C THR A 78 1.53 -5.92 -7.61
N ASP A 79 1.41 -6.67 -8.70
CA ASP A 79 2.01 -8.00 -8.85
C ASP A 79 3.45 -7.88 -9.34
N ALA A 80 4.34 -7.48 -8.43
CA ALA A 80 5.70 -7.99 -8.49
C ALA A 80 5.63 -9.44 -7.99
N ASP A 81 5.35 -10.37 -8.89
CA ASP A 81 5.31 -11.80 -8.60
C ASP A 81 6.69 -12.23 -8.05
N PRO A 82 6.79 -12.65 -6.77
CA PRO A 82 8.05 -13.07 -6.18
C PRO A 82 8.51 -14.46 -6.68
N SER A 83 7.79 -15.10 -7.62
CA SER A 83 8.04 -16.51 -7.99
C SER A 83 8.94 -16.74 -9.21
N PHE A 84 9.61 -15.74 -9.78
CA PHE A 84 10.62 -15.98 -10.84
C PHE A 84 12.00 -16.36 -10.26
N THR A 85 12.02 -17.38 -9.40
CA THR A 85 13.19 -18.20 -9.09
C THR A 85 12.99 -19.61 -9.65
N ALA A 86 12.70 -19.71 -10.95
CA ALA A 86 12.81 -20.98 -11.66
C ALA A 86 14.19 -21.07 -12.33
N ASP A 87 15.14 -21.50 -11.50
CA ASP A 87 16.31 -22.34 -11.80
C ASP A 87 16.66 -22.51 -13.30
N SER A 88 17.76 -21.88 -13.72
CA SER A 88 18.55 -22.33 -14.87
C SER A 88 19.92 -22.80 -14.39
N ARG A 89 19.93 -23.77 -13.47
CA ARG A 89 21.08 -24.66 -13.30
C ARG A 89 21.04 -25.73 -14.40
N GLU A 90 21.86 -25.48 -15.42
CA GLU A 90 22.89 -26.39 -15.96
C GLU A 90 22.59 -27.90 -15.96
N ALA A 91 22.45 -28.50 -17.16
CA ALA A 91 23.09 -29.79 -17.51
C ALA A 91 22.74 -30.24 -18.95
N ALA A 92 23.70 -30.08 -19.87
CA ALA A 92 24.25 -31.11 -20.78
C ALA A 92 24.77 -30.50 -22.09
#